data_AF-A0A6M3IF89-F1
#
_entry.id   AF-A0A6M3IF89-F1
#
_cell.length_a   1.000
_cell.length_b   1.000
_cell.length_c   1.000
_cell.angle_alpha   90.00
_cell.angle_beta   90.00
_cell.angle_gamma   90.00
#
_symmetry.space_group_name_H-M   'P 1'
#
loop_
_entity.id
_entity.type
_entity.pdbx_description
1 polymer ?
#
loop_
_entity_poly.entity_id
_entity_poly.type
_entity_poly.pdbx_seq_one_letter_code
_entity_poly.pdbx_strand_id
1 'polypeptide(L)'
;MQTLYVKDKGSFNFVKTFADGILHIGKVPGGGYLHLGGQPVKNREELRRVIPDGPDLVEALAWFENRGKPKPEEKPKKKIVVTETGYSFEDGPITSAQDIVNNTAPGLMQENILGWWGFKVKEEQKVQKREASRVSRTVDEIRKEMAEKTMEDVK
;
A
#
# COMPACT_ATOMS: atom_id res chain seq x y z
N MET A 1 13.31 -9.49 -7.29
CA MET A 1 12.39 -8.42 -6.84
C MET A 1 10.97 -8.88 -7.14
N GLN A 2 10.06 -8.78 -6.18
CA GLN A 2 8.69 -9.24 -6.29
C GLN A 2 7.74 -8.09 -5.95
N THR A 3 6.77 -7.82 -6.81
CA THR A 3 5.72 -6.81 -6.56
C THR A 3 4.45 -7.51 -6.11
N LEU A 4 3.88 -7.08 -5.00
CA LEU A 4 2.62 -7.61 -4.47
C LEU A 4 1.58 -6.50 -4.38
N TYR A 5 0.40 -6.77 -4.92
CA TYR A 5 -0.76 -5.91 -4.75
C TYR A 5 -1.53 -6.34 -3.51
N VAL A 6 -1.59 -5.44 -2.53
CA VAL A 6 -2.35 -5.65 -1.31
C VAL A 6 -3.68 -4.95 -1.45
N LYS A 7 -4.75 -5.76 -1.35
CA LYS A 7 -6.12 -5.25 -1.31
C LYS A 7 -6.21 -4.13 -0.28
N ASP A 8 -6.74 -2.99 -0.71
CA ASP A 8 -6.93 -1.79 0.12
C ASP A 8 -5.67 -1.04 0.55
N LYS A 9 -4.47 -1.42 0.09
CA LYS A 9 -3.22 -0.71 0.43
C LYS A 9 -2.32 -0.38 -0.77
N GLY A 10 -2.63 -0.94 -1.94
CA GLY A 10 -1.87 -0.70 -3.16
C GLY A 10 -0.70 -1.67 -3.32
N SER A 11 0.26 -1.32 -4.16
CA SER A 11 1.40 -2.16 -4.48
C SER A 11 2.58 -1.94 -3.52
N PHE A 12 3.21 -3.04 -3.13
CA PHE A 12 4.48 -3.05 -2.41
C PHE A 12 5.51 -3.81 -3.22
N ASN A 13 6.73 -3.28 -3.27
CA ASN A 13 7.86 -3.97 -3.88
C ASN A 13 8.67 -4.61 -2.77
N PHE A 14 9.05 -5.86 -2.95
CA PHE A 14 9.88 -6.60 -2.03
C PHE A 14 11.16 -7.06 -2.72
N VAL A 15 12.29 -6.81 -2.08
CA VAL A 15 13.60 -7.32 -2.51
C VAL A 15 13.65 -8.82 -2.29
N LYS A 16 13.20 -9.25 -1.11
CA LYS A 16 13.17 -10.64 -0.65
C LYS A 16 11.96 -10.84 0.27
N THR A 17 11.34 -12.00 0.18
CA THR A 17 10.18 -12.38 0.99
C THR A 17 10.48 -13.68 1.74
N PHE A 18 9.88 -13.81 2.91
CA PHE A 18 10.03 -14.92 3.84
C PHE A 18 8.64 -15.31 4.35
N ALA A 19 8.40 -16.60 4.52
CA ALA A 19 7.11 -17.11 4.95
C ALA A 19 7.29 -18.29 5.91
N ASP A 20 6.57 -18.26 7.02
CA ASP A 20 6.36 -19.39 7.93
C ASP A 20 4.87 -19.47 8.32
N GLY A 21 4.19 -20.48 7.76
CA GLY A 21 2.75 -20.68 7.94
C GLY A 21 1.94 -19.46 7.51
N ILE A 22 1.29 -18.79 8.47
CA ILE A 22 0.45 -17.60 8.22
C ILE A 22 1.24 -16.29 8.22
N LEU A 23 2.50 -16.30 8.66
CA LEU A 23 3.32 -15.10 8.78
C LEU A 23 4.19 -14.94 7.55
N HIS A 24 3.99 -13.84 6.84
CA HIS A 24 4.64 -13.54 5.59
C HIS A 24 5.27 -12.15 5.69
N ILE A 25 6.60 -12.07 5.69
CA ILE A 25 7.34 -10.81 5.86
C ILE A 25 8.26 -10.60 4.67
N GLY A 26 8.33 -9.38 4.17
CA GLY A 26 9.20 -9.00 3.07
C GLY A 26 10.08 -7.81 3.40
N LYS A 27 11.30 -7.85 2.88
CA LYS A 27 12.25 -6.75 2.86
C LYS A 27 11.90 -5.79 1.73
N VAL A 28 11.77 -4.50 2.02
CA VAL A 28 11.41 -3.48 1.02
C VAL A 28 12.64 -2.78 0.41
N PRO A 29 12.57 -2.27 -0.84
CA PRO A 29 13.60 -1.43 -1.44
C PRO A 29 13.82 -0.16 -0.60
N GLY A 30 15.06 0.14 -0.22
CA GLY A 30 15.39 1.24 0.71
C GLY A 30 15.60 0.80 2.15
N GLY A 31 15.44 -0.50 2.43
CA GLY A 31 15.65 -1.07 3.76
C GLY A 31 14.37 -1.10 4.59
N GLY A 32 14.29 -2.07 5.50
CA GLY A 32 13.13 -2.30 6.36
C GLY A 32 12.26 -3.48 5.93
N TYR A 33 11.32 -3.82 6.81
CA TYR A 33 10.55 -5.06 6.74
C TYR A 33 9.08 -4.81 7.04
N LEU A 34 8.20 -5.42 6.24
CA LEU A 34 6.75 -5.34 6.39
C LEU A 34 6.14 -6.72 6.20
N HIS A 35 4.98 -6.94 6.80
CA HIS A 35 4.13 -8.06 6.39
C HIS A 35 3.72 -7.88 4.93
N LEU A 36 3.57 -8.98 4.20
CA LEU A 36 3.12 -8.96 2.80
C LEU A 36 1.74 -8.30 2.65
N GLY A 37 0.91 -8.26 3.70
CA GLY A 37 -0.33 -7.49 3.78
C GLY A 37 -0.13 -5.98 4.06
N GLY A 38 1.07 -5.45 3.89
CA GLY A 38 1.43 -4.05 4.12
C GLY A 38 1.27 -3.59 5.57
N GLN A 39 1.28 -4.52 6.53
CA GLN A 39 1.25 -4.20 7.96
C GLN A 39 2.69 -4.09 8.49
N PRO A 40 2.97 -3.20 9.46
CA PRO A 40 4.27 -3.16 10.10
C PRO A 40 4.52 -4.46 10.88
N VAL A 41 5.78 -4.89 10.92
CA VAL A 41 6.22 -5.98 11.80
C VAL A 41 6.06 -5.52 13.25
N LYS A 42 5.39 -6.30 14.10
CA LYS A 42 5.01 -5.83 15.44
C LYS A 42 6.08 -6.07 16.49
N ASN A 43 6.75 -7.21 16.42
CA ASN A 43 7.74 -7.64 17.40
C ASN A 43 8.93 -8.34 16.73
N ARG A 44 10.00 -8.57 17.49
CA ARG A 44 11.21 -9.27 17.00
C ARG A 44 10.97 -10.76 16.75
N GLU A 45 10.00 -11.34 17.45
CA GLU A 45 9.70 -12.77 17.39
C GLU A 45 9.12 -13.14 16.04
N GLU A 46 8.29 -12.27 15.45
CA GLU A 46 7.81 -12.38 14.07
C GLU A 46 8.97 -12.51 13.08
N LEU A 47 10.04 -11.73 13.25
CA LEU A 47 11.22 -11.79 12.38
C LEU A 47 12.00 -13.10 12.58
N ARG A 48 12.27 -13.49 13.83
CA ARG A 48 13.00 -14.73 14.15
C ARG A 48 12.27 -15.98 13.68
N ARG A 49 10.94 -15.94 13.72
CA ARG A 49 10.10 -17.06 13.30
C ARG A 49 10.11 -17.25 11.78
N VAL A 50 10.07 -16.15 11.04
CA VAL A 50 9.84 -16.18 9.58
C VAL A 50 11.14 -16.15 8.79
N ILE A 51 12.17 -15.46 9.30
CA ILE A 51 13.44 -15.27 8.60
C ILE A 51 14.43 -16.30 9.12
N PRO A 52 14.97 -17.20 8.26
CA PRO A 52 15.99 -18.16 8.66
C PRO A 52 17.22 -17.50 9.28
N ASP A 53 17.86 -18.21 10.22
CA ASP A 53 19.12 -17.79 10.81
C ASP A 53 20.16 -17.48 9.72
N GLY A 54 20.81 -16.33 9.84
CA GLY A 54 21.78 -15.87 8.85
C GLY A 54 21.84 -14.34 8.73
N PRO A 55 22.51 -13.83 7.69
CA PRO A 55 22.69 -12.39 7.47
C PRO A 55 21.37 -11.62 7.38
N ASP A 56 20.35 -12.21 6.76
CA ASP A 56 19.03 -11.58 6.60
C ASP A 56 18.34 -11.38 7.96
N LEU A 57 18.40 -12.35 8.86
CA LEU A 57 17.82 -12.22 10.19
C LEU A 57 18.57 -11.19 11.03
N VAL A 58 19.91 -11.17 10.96
CA VAL A 58 20.73 -10.17 11.65
C VAL A 58 20.37 -8.76 11.17
N GLU A 59 20.25 -8.56 9.86
CA GLU A 59 19.83 -7.30 9.28
C GLU A 59 18.41 -6.90 9.72
N ALA A 60 17.46 -7.85 9.70
CA ALA A 60 16.08 -7.60 10.09
C ALA A 60 15.96 -7.22 11.57
N LEU A 61 16.69 -7.91 12.45
CA LEU A 61 16.72 -7.58 13.87
C LEU A 61 17.41 -6.24 14.11
N ALA A 62 18.53 -5.96 13.45
CA ALA A 62 19.22 -4.68 13.55
C ALA A 62 18.34 -3.53 13.05
N TRP A 63 17.60 -3.73 11.95
CA TRP A 63 16.58 -2.79 11.51
C TRP A 63 15.54 -2.59 12.61
N PHE A 64 14.95 -3.66 13.14
CA PHE A 64 13.86 -3.58 14.12
C PHE A 64 14.26 -2.79 15.38
N GLU A 65 15.48 -3.01 15.88
CA GLU A 65 16.04 -2.33 17.06
C GLU A 65 16.32 -0.84 16.82
N ASN A 66 16.61 -0.46 15.58
CA ASN A 66 17.00 0.90 15.23
C ASN A 66 15.90 1.67 14.48
N ARG A 67 14.76 1.02 14.19
CA ARG A 67 13.69 1.58 13.34
C ARG A 67 13.06 2.85 13.91
N GLY A 68 13.02 2.98 15.24
CA GLY A 68 12.49 4.16 15.93
C GLY A 68 13.55 5.16 16.38
N LYS A 69 14.83 4.90 16.10
CA LYS A 69 15.91 5.84 16.44
C LYS A 69 16.11 6.79 15.27
N PRO A 70 16.35 8.09 15.52
CA PRO A 70 16.76 9.00 14.47
C PRO A 70 18.07 8.45 13.87
N LYS A 71 18.02 8.02 12.60
CA LYS A 71 19.22 7.64 11.88
C LYS A 71 20.08 8.89 11.68
N PRO A 72 21.40 8.82 11.91
CA PRO A 72 22.30 9.83 11.40
C PRO A 72 22.27 9.75 9.86
N GLU A 73 21.78 10.80 9.22
CA GLU A 73 22.07 11.16 7.82
C GLU A 73 21.54 10.27 6.67
N GLU A 74 20.27 9.85 6.72
CA GLU A 74 19.48 9.75 5.48
C GLU A 74 18.32 10.73 5.58
N LYS A 75 18.50 11.94 5.00
CA LYS A 75 17.37 12.85 4.82
C LYS A 75 16.26 12.06 4.11
N PRO A 76 15.01 12.05 4.61
CA PRO A 76 13.91 11.48 3.85
C PRO A 76 13.90 12.16 2.49
N LYS A 77 13.88 11.37 1.39
CA LYS A 77 14.00 11.92 0.03
C LYS A 77 12.90 12.93 -0.27
N LYS A 78 11.76 12.82 0.41
CA LYS A 78 10.64 13.74 0.38
C LYS A 78 10.05 13.94 1.77
N LYS A 79 9.84 15.18 2.18
CA LYS A 79 9.19 15.51 3.45
C LYS A 79 7.69 15.29 3.34
N ILE A 80 7.10 14.60 4.32
CA ILE A 80 5.64 14.48 4.43
C ILE A 80 5.08 15.69 5.18
N VAL A 81 4.03 16.28 4.63
CA VAL A 81 3.26 17.40 5.19
C VAL A 81 1.82 16.95 5.44
N VAL A 82 1.21 17.55 6.46
CA VAL A 82 -0.22 17.38 6.76
C VAL A 82 -0.99 18.45 5.97
N THR A 83 -2.00 18.04 5.22
CA THR A 83 -2.89 18.89 4.41
C THR A 83 -4.33 18.77 4.90
N GLU A 84 -5.23 19.62 4.39
CA GLU A 84 -6.67 19.54 4.70
C GLU A 84 -7.29 18.17 4.34
N THR A 85 -6.74 17.49 3.33
CA THR A 85 -7.22 16.20 2.82
C THR A 85 -6.45 15.00 3.38
N GLY A 86 -5.49 15.22 4.28
CA GLY A 86 -4.72 14.16 4.93
C GLY A 86 -3.20 14.38 4.85
N TYR A 87 -2.49 13.46 4.18
CA TYR A 87 -1.03 13.50 4.08
C TYR A 87 -0.58 13.65 2.62
N SER A 88 0.46 14.44 2.39
CA SER A 88 1.08 14.65 1.07
C SER A 88 2.60 14.74 1.21
N PHE A 89 3.34 14.55 0.12
CA PHE A 89 4.71 15.06 0.05
C PHE A 89 4.68 16.58 -0.19
N GLU A 90 5.75 17.26 0.21
CA GLU A 90 5.98 18.68 -0.09
C GLU A 90 5.92 18.96 -1.60
N ASP A 91 6.44 18.04 -2.42
CA ASP A 91 6.47 18.18 -3.88
C ASP A 91 5.24 17.58 -4.59
N GLY A 92 4.21 17.13 -3.86
CA GLY A 92 2.99 16.57 -4.45
C GLY A 92 2.41 15.36 -3.73
N PRO A 93 1.38 14.71 -4.30
CA PRO A 93 0.63 13.67 -3.62
C PRO A 93 1.46 12.41 -3.37
N ILE A 94 1.13 11.70 -2.28
CA ILE A 94 1.56 10.32 -2.08
C ILE A 94 0.83 9.44 -3.10
N THR A 95 1.56 8.62 -3.86
CA THR A 95 0.99 7.75 -4.91
C THR A 95 1.10 6.26 -4.58
N SER A 96 1.94 5.88 -3.60
CA SER A 96 2.05 4.49 -3.16
C SER A 96 2.33 4.37 -1.65
N ALA A 97 1.91 3.24 -1.07
CA ALA A 97 2.26 2.89 0.30
C ALA A 97 3.78 2.70 0.48
N GLN A 98 4.47 2.27 -0.59
CA GLN A 98 5.91 2.15 -0.61
C GLN A 98 6.60 3.51 -0.41
N ASP A 99 6.06 4.59 -0.99
CA ASP A 99 6.65 5.92 -0.83
C ASP A 99 6.59 6.38 0.63
N ILE A 100 5.53 6.04 1.36
CA ILE A 100 5.42 6.33 2.79
C ILE A 100 6.57 5.63 3.53
N VAL A 101 6.77 4.34 3.27
CA VAL A 101 7.79 3.53 3.93
C VAL A 101 9.20 4.05 3.64
N ASN A 102 9.45 4.48 2.40
CA ASN A 102 10.74 4.96 1.96
C ASN A 102 11.09 6.38 2.44
N ASN A 103 10.08 7.17 2.83
CA ASN A 103 10.25 8.58 3.18
C ASN A 103 9.87 8.90 4.63
N THR A 104 9.56 7.90 5.44
CA THR A 104 9.31 8.08 6.87
C THR A 104 10.17 7.15 7.69
N ALA A 105 10.61 7.64 8.85
CA ALA A 105 11.17 6.77 9.86
C ALA A 105 10.06 5.81 10.36
N PRO A 106 10.36 4.51 10.49
CA PRO A 106 9.41 3.58 11.07
C PRO A 106 8.99 3.99 12.49
N GLY A 107 7.70 3.87 12.80
CA GLY A 107 7.13 4.27 14.08
C GLY A 107 5.71 4.78 13.92
N LEU A 108 5.14 5.33 14.99
CA LEU A 108 3.74 5.76 15.04
C LEU A 108 3.34 6.69 13.89
N MET A 109 4.24 7.58 13.44
CA MET A 109 3.96 8.46 12.31
C MET A 109 3.80 7.67 11.00
N GLN A 110 4.71 6.74 10.69
CA GLN A 110 4.60 5.88 9.52
C GLN A 110 3.34 5.00 9.59
N GLU A 111 3.01 4.46 10.76
CA GLU A 111 1.81 3.65 10.98
C GLU A 111 0.53 4.43 10.75
N ASN A 112 0.46 5.66 11.27
CA ASN A 112 -0.69 6.56 11.07
C ASN A 112 -0.89 6.90 9.60
N ILE A 113 0.21 7.21 8.88
CA ILE A 113 0.13 7.58 7.46
C ILE A 113 -0.24 6.36 6.60
N LEU A 114 0.31 5.18 6.90
CA LEU A 114 -0.09 3.93 6.23
C LEU A 114 -1.55 3.56 6.51
N GLY A 115 -2.04 3.83 7.73
CA GLY A 115 -3.44 3.65 8.11
C GLY A 115 -4.36 4.58 7.30
N TRP A 116 -4.04 5.86 7.23
CA TRP A 116 -4.75 6.83 6.39
C TRP A 116 -4.71 6.44 4.91
N TRP A 117 -3.55 6.01 4.40
CA TRP A 117 -3.42 5.57 3.01
C TRP A 117 -4.36 4.42 2.69
N GLY A 118 -4.43 3.43 3.58
CA GLY A 118 -5.36 2.32 3.40
C GLY A 118 -6.83 2.75 3.41
N PHE A 119 -7.19 3.75 4.20
CA PHE A 119 -8.53 4.35 4.17
C PHE A 119 -8.81 5.09 2.85
N LYS A 120 -7.86 5.92 2.39
CA LYS A 120 -7.96 6.66 1.13
C LYS A 120 -8.18 5.73 -0.06
N VAL A 121 -7.36 4.68 -0.19
CA VAL A 121 -7.47 3.69 -1.27
C VAL A 121 -8.84 2.99 -1.24
N LYS A 122 -9.37 2.66 -0.06
CA LYS A 122 -10.71 2.06 0.06
C LYS A 122 -11.81 3.01 -0.42
N GLU A 123 -11.74 4.29 -0.04
CA GLU A 123 -12.73 5.28 -0.46
C GLU A 123 -12.68 5.51 -1.97
N GLU A 124 -11.49 5.64 -2.57
CA GLU A 124 -11.32 5.75 -4.02
C GLU A 124 -11.90 4.55 -4.75
N GLN A 125 -11.66 3.33 -4.26
CA GLN A 125 -12.25 2.12 -4.85
C GLN A 125 -13.79 2.08 -4.73
N LYS A 126 -14.36 2.55 -3.62
CA LYS A 126 -15.82 2.65 -3.46
C LYS A 126 -16.41 3.65 -4.45
N VAL A 127 -15.77 4.80 -4.64
CA VAL A 127 -16.20 5.82 -5.62
C VAL A 127 -16.15 5.26 -7.03
N GLN A 128 -15.02 4.67 -7.43
CA GLN A 128 -14.87 4.04 -8.76
C GLN A 128 -15.91 2.95 -9.00
N LYS A 129 -16.22 2.12 -7.98
CA LYS A 129 -17.26 1.08 -8.10
C LYS A 129 -18.66 1.68 -8.29
N ARG A 130 -18.98 2.79 -7.61
CA ARG A 130 -20.25 3.50 -7.78
C ARG A 130 -20.37 4.14 -9.16
N GLU A 131 -19.29 4.75 -9.64
CA GLU A 131 -19.24 5.35 -10.98
C GLU A 131 -19.35 4.30 -12.08
N ALA A 132 -18.59 3.20 -11.99
CA ALA A 132 -18.70 2.08 -12.91
C ALA A 132 -20.12 1.48 -12.94
N SER A 133 -20.77 1.37 -11.78
CA SER A 133 -22.16 0.91 -11.69
C SER A 133 -23.14 1.87 -12.35
N ARG A 134 -22.92 3.19 -12.23
CA ARG A 134 -23.73 4.21 -12.91
C ARG A 134 -23.56 4.14 -14.42
N VAL A 135 -22.33 4.11 -14.91
CA VAL A 135 -22.04 4.02 -16.36
C VAL A 135 -22.63 2.75 -16.94
N SER A 136 -22.51 1.61 -16.26
CA SER A 136 -23.11 0.35 -16.72
C SER A 136 -24.63 0.46 -16.93
N ARG A 137 -25.36 1.04 -15.97
CA ARG A 137 -26.81 1.23 -16.10
C ARG A 137 -27.19 2.12 -17.27
N THR A 138 -26.47 3.23 -17.45
CA THR A 138 -26.70 4.14 -18.58
C THR A 138 -26.44 3.46 -19.93
N VAL A 139 -25.39 2.64 -20.02
CA VAL A 139 -25.09 1.86 -21.24
C VAL A 139 -26.18 0.82 -21.51
N ASP A 140 -26.70 0.16 -20.49
CA ASP A 140 -27.77 -0.83 -20.63
C ASP A 140 -29.10 -0.18 -21.05
N GLU A 141 -29.43 1.00 -20.52
CA GLU A 141 -30.59 1.79 -20.95
C GLU A 141 -30.49 2.21 -22.43
N ILE A 142 -29.34 2.76 -22.85
CA ILE A 142 -29.10 3.13 -24.26
C ILE A 142 -29.21 1.92 -25.19
N ARG A 143 -28.66 0.77 -24.78
CA ARG A 143 -28.77 -0.47 -25.57
C ARG A 143 -30.21 -0.92 -25.74
N LYS A 144 -31.03 -0.80 -24.68
CA LYS A 144 -32.45 -1.14 -24.73
C LYS A 144 -33.21 -0.20 -25.68
N GLU A 145 -33.00 1.10 -25.58
CA GLU A 145 -33.63 2.09 -26.47
C GLU A 145 -33.24 1.88 -27.94
N MET A 146 -31.96 1.59 -28.22
CA MET A 146 -31.53 1.29 -29.59
C MET A 146 -32.17 0.00 -30.12
N ALA A 147 -32.32 -1.03 -29.29
CA ALA A 147 -32.98 -2.28 -29.70
C ALA A 147 -34.47 -2.07 -29.99
N GLU A 148 -35.16 -1.25 -29.19
CA GLU A 148 -36.57 -0.89 -29.40
C GLU A 148 -36.76 -0.10 -30.70
N LYS A 149 -35.93 0.93 -30.94
CA LYS A 149 -35.97 1.70 -32.21
C LYS A 149 -35.68 0.84 -33.44
N THR A 150 -34.69 -0.05 -33.35
CA THR A 150 -34.36 -0.97 -34.46
C THR A 150 -35.51 -1.91 -34.80
N MET A 151 -36.36 -2.28 -33.82
CA MET A 151 -37.54 -3.12 -34.06
C MET A 151 -38.73 -2.34 -34.62
N GLU A 152 -38.85 -1.03 -34.34
CA GLU A 152 -39.86 -0.17 -34.95
C GLU A 152 -39.56 0.12 -36.42
N ASP A 153 -38.28 0.33 -36.79
CA ASP A 153 -37.87 0.61 -38.17
C ASP A 153 -37.96 -0.60 -39.13
N VAL A 154 -38.23 -1.81 -38.62
CA VAL A 154 -38.32 -3.07 -39.39
C VAL A 154 -39.78 -3.51 -39.62
N LYS A 155 -40.78 -2.74 -39.18
CA LYS A 155 -42.21 -2.96 -39.41
C LYS A 155 -42.75 -2.12 -40.56
#